data_AF-A0A925F7J1-F1
#
_entry.id   AF-A0A925F7J1-F1
#
_cell.length_a   1.000
_cell.length_b   1.000
_cell.length_c   1.000
_cell.angle_alpha   90.00
_cell.angle_beta   90.00
_cell.angle_gamma   90.00
#
_symmetry.space_group_name_H-M   'P 1'
#
loop_
_entity.id
_entity.type
_entity.pdbx_description
1 polymer ?
#
loop_
_entity_poly.entity_id
_entity_poly.type
_entity_poly.pdbx_seq_one_letter_code
_entity_poly.pdbx_strand_id
1 'polypeptide(L)'
;QAYVIGYNNTILNAGWRRPTTKGGSIWLEKSVRADLYNNLLVNDRFGIKRDKGATEDARSKVSNTFYYGYTADAVAQFQPTAEILAGPNDVLSKAAGENDPKFVNYPLSTDVKNATFSTAWDFSLQAGSPALGKGRTDFTRNYSAGLTLGGVLYKSPDPATFVGAKGTK
;
A
#
# COMPACT_ATOMS: atom_id res chain seq x y z
N GLN A 1 -4.62 10.16 -21.15
CA GLN A 1 -4.19 9.06 -20.27
C GLN A 1 -3.76 9.65 -18.94
N ALA A 2 -4.25 9.11 -17.82
CA ALA A 2 -3.81 9.54 -16.49
C ALA A 2 -2.45 8.91 -16.15
N TYR A 3 -1.52 9.73 -15.62
CA TYR A 3 -0.28 9.25 -15.02
C TYR A 3 -0.24 9.58 -13.53
N VAL A 4 -0.26 8.54 -12.71
CA VAL A 4 -0.32 8.65 -11.25
C VAL A 4 0.99 8.13 -10.65
N ILE A 5 1.49 8.82 -9.64
CA ILE A 5 2.58 8.33 -8.80
C ILE A 5 2.06 8.26 -7.38
N GLY A 6 1.98 7.05 -6.83
CA GLY A 6 1.45 6.77 -5.49
C GLY A 6 2.53 6.16 -4.61
N TYR A 7 2.90 6.83 -3.53
CA TYR A 7 3.98 6.35 -2.69
C TYR A 7 3.81 6.66 -1.20
N ASN A 8 4.48 5.86 -0.36
CA ASN A 8 4.49 6.02 1.09
C ASN A 8 3.08 6.14 1.67
N ASN A 9 2.16 5.25 1.26
CA ASN A 9 0.81 5.15 1.83
C ASN A 9 0.73 3.94 2.76
N THR A 10 -0.15 4.02 3.77
CA THR A 10 -0.60 2.85 4.54
C THR A 10 -2.07 2.62 4.23
N ILE A 11 -2.41 1.44 3.74
CA ILE A 11 -3.79 0.99 3.47
C ILE A 11 -4.07 -0.21 4.37
N LEU A 12 -5.23 -0.19 5.01
CA LEU A 12 -5.55 -1.10 6.12
C LEU A 12 -6.98 -1.63 5.99
N ASN A 13 -7.14 -2.94 6.12
CA ASN A 13 -8.43 -3.63 6.15
C ASN A 13 -9.33 -3.30 4.94
N ALA A 14 -8.76 -2.93 3.79
CA ALA A 14 -9.51 -2.51 2.62
C ALA A 14 -10.08 -3.70 1.83
N GLY A 15 -11.24 -3.47 1.19
CA GLY A 15 -11.80 -4.41 0.20
C GLY A 15 -12.68 -5.54 0.72
N TRP A 16 -12.89 -5.69 2.03
CA TRP A 16 -13.63 -6.84 2.60
C TRP A 16 -15.16 -6.73 2.58
N ARG A 17 -15.71 -5.52 2.49
CA ARG A 17 -17.17 -5.28 2.63
C ARG A 17 -18.02 -5.80 1.47
N ARG A 18 -17.47 -5.85 0.25
CA ARG A 18 -18.17 -6.37 -0.95
C ARG A 18 -17.26 -7.39 -1.63
N PRO A 19 -17.42 -8.69 -1.34
CA PRO A 19 -16.43 -9.69 -1.72
C PRO A 19 -16.50 -10.12 -3.20
N THR A 20 -16.75 -9.19 -4.13
CA THR A 20 -16.74 -9.46 -5.58
C THR A 20 -15.33 -9.32 -6.17
N THR A 21 -15.21 -9.44 -7.49
CA THR A 21 -13.95 -9.37 -8.24
C THR A 21 -13.26 -8.02 -8.16
N LYS A 22 -14.02 -6.94 -7.94
CA LYS A 22 -13.52 -5.56 -7.86
C LYS A 22 -13.49 -5.10 -6.41
N GLY A 23 -12.34 -4.62 -5.96
CA GLY A 23 -12.07 -4.24 -4.57
C GLY A 23 -10.68 -4.71 -4.15
N GLY A 24 -10.23 -4.31 -2.97
CA GLY A 24 -8.90 -4.63 -2.44
C GLY A 24 -8.18 -3.40 -1.91
N SER A 25 -6.85 -3.42 -1.95
CA SER A 25 -5.98 -2.28 -1.64
C SER A 25 -5.96 -1.25 -2.78
N ILE A 26 -5.20 -1.50 -3.84
CA ILE A 26 -5.02 -0.61 -4.99
C ILE A 26 -5.47 -1.35 -6.25
N TRP A 27 -6.28 -0.69 -7.08
CA TRP A 27 -6.73 -1.22 -8.38
C TRP A 27 -6.18 -0.38 -9.52
N LEU A 28 -5.42 -1.02 -10.42
CA LEU A 28 -4.95 -0.40 -11.65
C LEU A 28 -5.97 -0.61 -12.77
N GLU A 29 -6.64 0.48 -13.14
CA GLU A 29 -7.62 0.50 -14.22
C GLU A 29 -6.98 0.41 -15.61
N LYS A 30 -7.76 -0.06 -16.59
CA LYS A 30 -7.34 -0.14 -18.00
C LYS A 30 -6.67 1.16 -18.45
N SER A 31 -5.50 1.05 -19.09
CA SER A 31 -4.74 2.16 -19.69
C SER A 31 -4.18 3.20 -18.71
N VAL A 32 -4.40 3.09 -17.39
CA VAL A 32 -3.72 3.98 -16.44
C VAL A 32 -2.23 3.74 -16.51
N ARG A 33 -1.43 4.81 -16.45
CA ARG A 33 -0.01 4.68 -16.11
C ARG A 33 0.13 4.95 -14.63
N ALA A 34 0.63 4.00 -13.86
CA ALA A 34 0.80 4.15 -12.41
C ALA A 34 2.19 3.71 -11.97
N ASP A 35 2.87 4.56 -11.22
CA ASP A 35 4.12 4.23 -10.55
C ASP A 35 3.85 4.18 -9.04
N LEU A 36 3.89 2.97 -8.47
CA LEU A 36 3.55 2.69 -7.08
C LEU A 36 4.78 2.21 -6.31
N TYR A 37 5.15 2.96 -5.27
CA TYR A 37 6.35 2.69 -4.47
C TYR A 37 6.07 2.78 -2.97
N ASN A 38 6.72 1.97 -2.14
CA ASN A 38 6.71 2.16 -0.68
C ASN A 38 5.30 2.15 -0.06
N ASN A 39 4.34 1.43 -0.64
CA ASN A 39 3.00 1.33 -0.07
C ASN A 39 2.94 0.15 0.91
N LEU A 40 2.42 0.38 2.10
CA LEU A 40 2.21 -0.62 3.16
C LEU A 40 0.74 -1.04 3.15
N LEU A 41 0.48 -2.28 2.76
CA LEU A 41 -0.83 -2.89 2.65
C LEU A 41 -1.00 -3.91 3.77
N VAL A 42 -1.91 -3.65 4.70
CA VAL A 42 -2.06 -4.41 5.95
C VAL A 42 -3.46 -4.97 6.03
N ASN A 43 -3.55 -6.30 6.10
CA ASN A 43 -4.84 -7.02 6.17
C ASN A 43 -5.81 -6.63 5.05
N ASP A 44 -5.32 -6.14 3.92
CA ASP A 44 -6.15 -5.81 2.78
C ASP A 44 -6.62 -7.08 2.09
N ARG A 45 -7.84 -7.06 1.55
CA ARG A 45 -8.42 -8.24 0.90
C ARG A 45 -7.66 -8.62 -0.35
N PHE A 46 -6.95 -7.74 -1.03
CA PHE A 46 -6.13 -8.12 -2.17
C PHE A 46 -4.88 -7.25 -2.20
N GLY A 47 -3.82 -7.76 -2.82
CA GLY A 47 -2.66 -6.95 -3.18
C GLY A 47 -2.98 -5.94 -4.29
N ILE A 48 -1.96 -5.36 -4.90
CA ILE A 48 -2.15 -4.43 -6.03
C ILE A 48 -2.76 -5.21 -7.20
N LYS A 49 -4.02 -4.91 -7.51
CA LYS A 49 -4.80 -5.60 -8.54
C LYS A 49 -4.75 -4.92 -9.90
N ARG A 50 -4.96 -5.72 -10.93
CA ARG A 50 -5.28 -5.30 -12.30
C ARG A 50 -6.38 -6.18 -12.92
N ASP A 51 -6.98 -5.70 -14.00
CA ASP A 51 -7.78 -6.54 -14.90
C ASP A 51 -6.88 -7.27 -15.90
N LYS A 52 -6.84 -8.61 -15.86
CA LYS A 52 -6.01 -9.41 -16.77
C LYS A 52 -6.37 -9.26 -18.26
N GLY A 53 -7.63 -8.91 -18.56
CA GLY A 53 -8.13 -8.73 -19.93
C GLY A 53 -8.04 -7.27 -20.41
N ALA A 54 -7.80 -6.34 -19.49
CA ALA A 54 -7.77 -4.91 -19.75
C ALA A 54 -6.76 -4.23 -18.82
N THR A 55 -5.48 -4.55 -19.00
CA THR A 55 -4.42 -4.15 -18.08
C THR A 55 -4.17 -2.64 -18.08
N GLU A 56 -3.47 -2.21 -17.05
CA GLU A 56 -2.73 -0.95 -16.98
C GLU A 56 -1.80 -0.77 -18.19
N ASP A 57 -1.34 0.47 -18.38
CA ASP A 57 -0.27 0.77 -19.33
C ASP A 57 1.02 0.03 -18.94
N ALA A 58 1.66 -0.63 -19.89
CA ALA A 58 2.86 -1.45 -19.65
C ALA A 58 4.08 -0.65 -19.12
N ARG A 59 4.04 0.69 -19.16
CA ARG A 59 5.06 1.56 -18.53
C ARG A 59 4.86 1.74 -17.03
N SER A 60 3.75 1.25 -16.47
CA SER A 60 3.46 1.29 -15.04
C SER A 60 4.53 0.52 -14.25
N LYS A 61 4.81 0.97 -13.04
CA LYS A 61 5.82 0.39 -12.16
C LYS A 61 5.22 0.10 -10.80
N VAL A 62 5.53 -1.06 -10.25
CA VAL A 62 5.25 -1.41 -8.85
C VAL A 62 6.55 -1.92 -8.26
N SER A 63 6.95 -1.42 -7.09
CA SER A 63 8.18 -1.85 -6.40
C SER A 63 8.11 -1.45 -4.93
N ASN A 64 8.84 -2.15 -4.06
CA ASN A 64 8.97 -1.82 -2.63
C ASN A 64 7.62 -1.74 -1.89
N THR A 65 6.61 -2.48 -2.34
CA THR A 65 5.32 -2.60 -1.64
C THR A 65 5.45 -3.64 -0.53
N PHE A 66 4.91 -3.35 0.65
CA PHE A 66 4.92 -4.24 1.79
C PHE A 66 3.52 -4.79 2.01
N TYR A 67 3.38 -6.12 2.03
CA TYR A 67 2.12 -6.82 2.17
C TYR A 67 2.11 -7.65 3.45
N TYR A 68 1.20 -7.32 4.36
CA TYR A 68 1.01 -8.01 5.62
C TYR A 68 -0.40 -8.59 5.74
N GLY A 69 -0.51 -9.77 6.33
CA GLY A 69 -1.79 -10.36 6.74
C GLY A 69 -1.70 -11.02 8.11
N TYR A 70 -2.61 -10.67 9.02
CA TYR A 70 -2.72 -11.26 10.34
C TYR A 70 -3.32 -12.68 10.30
N THR A 71 -4.17 -12.96 9.32
CA THR A 71 -4.79 -14.29 9.11
C THR A 71 -4.27 -14.95 7.84
N ALA A 72 -4.36 -16.28 7.79
CA ALA A 72 -3.99 -17.04 6.60
C ALA A 72 -4.85 -16.66 5.38
N ASP A 73 -6.13 -16.32 5.59
CA ASP A 73 -7.01 -15.83 4.53
C ASP A 73 -6.47 -14.52 3.96
N ALA A 74 -6.19 -13.51 4.79
CA ALA A 74 -5.61 -12.24 4.33
C ALA A 74 -4.31 -12.46 3.54
N VAL A 75 -3.42 -13.33 4.04
CA VAL A 75 -2.17 -13.67 3.36
C VAL A 75 -2.39 -14.29 1.99
N ALA A 76 -3.35 -15.21 1.86
CA ALA A 76 -3.63 -15.88 0.60
C ALA A 76 -4.05 -14.90 -0.50
N GLN A 77 -4.71 -13.79 -0.15
CA GLN A 77 -5.31 -12.93 -1.15
C GLN A 77 -4.35 -11.98 -1.87
N PHE A 78 -3.21 -11.64 -1.28
CA PHE A 78 -2.21 -10.78 -1.91
C PHE A 78 -1.05 -11.55 -2.53
N GLN A 79 -1.12 -12.89 -2.57
CA GLN A 79 -0.12 -13.68 -3.28
C GLN A 79 -0.19 -13.38 -4.79
N PRO A 80 0.98 -13.28 -5.47
CA PRO A 80 1.02 -12.96 -6.89
C PRO A 80 0.23 -13.93 -7.78
N THR A 81 -0.50 -13.39 -8.75
CA THR A 81 -1.24 -14.14 -9.76
C THR A 81 -1.24 -13.37 -11.09
N ALA A 82 -2.01 -13.80 -12.09
CA ALA A 82 -2.21 -12.99 -13.30
C ALA A 82 -2.85 -11.61 -13.00
N GLU A 83 -3.61 -11.49 -11.91
CA GLU A 83 -4.34 -10.28 -11.50
C GLU A 83 -3.74 -9.56 -10.28
N ILE A 84 -2.87 -10.21 -9.50
CA ILE A 84 -2.16 -9.58 -8.38
C ILE A 84 -0.71 -9.34 -8.81
N LEU A 85 -0.32 -8.07 -8.89
CA LEU A 85 1.01 -7.69 -9.32
C LEU A 85 2.07 -8.00 -8.25
N ALA A 86 3.23 -8.45 -8.72
CA ALA A 86 4.46 -8.49 -7.93
C ALA A 86 5.45 -7.46 -8.49
N GLY A 87 6.04 -6.65 -7.61
CA GLY A 87 7.08 -5.69 -7.93
C GLY A 87 8.46 -6.12 -7.42
N PRO A 88 9.55 -5.57 -7.98
CA PRO A 88 10.87 -5.71 -7.39
C PRO A 88 10.89 -5.22 -5.94
N ASN A 89 11.68 -5.86 -5.08
CA ASN A 89 11.87 -5.49 -3.67
C ASN A 89 10.59 -5.41 -2.83
N ASP A 90 9.46 -5.95 -3.31
CA ASP A 90 8.27 -6.10 -2.49
C ASP A 90 8.58 -7.01 -1.28
N VAL A 91 8.03 -6.66 -0.13
CA VAL A 91 8.06 -7.51 1.07
C VAL A 91 6.71 -8.21 1.16
N LEU A 92 6.68 -9.50 0.83
CA LEU A 92 5.46 -10.31 0.79
C LEU A 92 5.47 -11.32 1.94
N SER A 93 4.57 -11.16 2.91
CA SER A 93 4.35 -12.20 3.92
C SER A 93 3.79 -13.47 3.29
N LYS A 94 4.33 -14.62 3.68
CA LYS A 94 3.94 -15.96 3.20
C LYS A 94 3.15 -16.72 4.25
N ALA A 95 3.26 -16.34 5.52
CA ALA A 95 2.48 -16.88 6.61
C ALA A 95 1.74 -15.79 7.40
N ALA A 96 0.65 -16.19 8.08
CA ALA A 96 -0.12 -15.32 8.94
C ALA A 96 0.77 -14.70 10.04
N GLY A 97 0.72 -13.39 10.20
CA GLY A 97 1.51 -12.65 11.18
C GLY A 97 2.99 -12.47 10.82
N GLU A 98 3.47 -13.03 9.71
CA GLU A 98 4.84 -12.81 9.24
C GLU A 98 5.06 -11.34 8.87
N ASN A 99 6.27 -10.84 9.11
CA ASN A 99 6.66 -9.46 8.84
C ASN A 99 5.71 -8.43 9.47
N ASP A 100 5.36 -8.61 10.75
CA ASP A 100 4.60 -7.63 11.53
C ASP A 100 5.15 -6.21 11.30
N PRO A 101 4.36 -5.24 10.79
CA PRO A 101 4.83 -3.88 10.53
C PRO A 101 5.22 -3.12 11.81
N LYS A 102 4.88 -3.65 12.99
CA LYS A 102 5.12 -3.07 14.31
C LYS A 102 4.59 -1.65 14.40
N PHE A 103 3.29 -1.47 14.23
CA PHE A 103 2.67 -0.17 14.47
C PHE A 103 2.75 0.21 15.95
N VAL A 104 2.96 1.50 16.23
CA VAL A 104 3.04 2.03 17.59
C VAL A 104 1.77 1.71 18.38
N ASN A 105 0.59 1.91 17.78
CA ASN A 105 -0.68 1.61 18.44
C ASN A 105 -1.77 1.23 17.45
N TYR A 106 -1.75 -0.02 16.96
CA TYR A 106 -2.87 -0.59 16.24
C TYR A 106 -2.88 -2.12 16.41
N PRO A 107 -3.97 -2.72 16.89
CA PRO A 107 -4.04 -4.17 17.00
C PRO A 107 -4.25 -4.78 15.61
N LEU A 108 -3.22 -5.45 15.08
CA LEU A 108 -3.27 -6.11 13.77
C LEU A 108 -4.33 -7.23 13.69
N SER A 109 -4.82 -7.69 14.84
CA SER A 109 -5.94 -8.61 14.98
C SER A 109 -7.32 -7.95 14.82
N THR A 110 -7.40 -6.63 14.63
CA THR A 110 -8.66 -5.91 14.40
C THR A 110 -9.41 -6.54 13.23
N ASP A 111 -10.67 -6.89 13.44
CA ASP A 111 -11.53 -7.47 12.42
C ASP A 111 -11.49 -6.61 11.14
N VAL A 112 -11.28 -7.26 10.00
CA VAL A 112 -11.24 -6.61 8.68
C VAL A 112 -12.58 -5.97 8.28
N LYS A 113 -13.67 -6.29 8.98
CA LYS A 113 -14.99 -5.67 8.86
C LYS A 113 -15.28 -4.65 9.97
N ASN A 114 -14.31 -4.36 10.84
CA ASN A 114 -14.48 -3.39 11.91
C ASN A 114 -14.81 -2.01 11.34
N ALA A 115 -15.93 -1.43 11.79
CA ALA A 115 -16.34 -0.07 11.45
C ALA A 115 -15.95 0.96 12.52
N THR A 116 -15.45 0.51 13.67
CA THR A 116 -15.05 1.39 14.77
C THR A 116 -13.74 2.07 14.42
N PHE A 117 -13.75 3.40 14.43
CA PHE A 117 -12.54 4.21 14.34
C PHE A 117 -12.09 4.66 15.73
N SER A 118 -10.78 4.69 15.96
CA SER A 118 -10.19 5.25 17.18
C SER A 118 -9.14 6.29 16.84
N THR A 119 -9.24 7.47 17.45
CA THR A 119 -8.22 8.54 17.36
C THR A 119 -6.94 8.19 18.13
N ALA A 120 -6.97 7.17 19.00
CA ALA A 120 -5.79 6.68 19.69
C ALA A 120 -4.88 5.86 18.78
N TRP A 121 -5.37 5.39 17.63
CA TRP A 121 -4.57 4.56 16.73
C TRP A 121 -3.36 5.33 16.17
N ASP A 122 -2.23 4.63 16.12
CA ASP A 122 -0.97 5.16 15.66
C ASP A 122 -0.26 4.18 14.73
N PHE A 123 -0.28 4.51 13.45
CA PHE A 123 0.33 3.75 12.36
C PHE A 123 1.81 4.11 12.11
N SER A 124 2.45 4.88 13.00
CA SER A 124 3.90 5.05 12.98
C SER A 124 4.58 3.71 13.25
N LEU A 125 5.74 3.47 12.66
CA LEU A 125 6.49 2.23 12.84
C LEU A 125 7.29 2.27 14.15
N GLN A 126 7.38 1.16 14.84
CA GLN A 126 8.29 0.98 15.96
C GLN A 126 9.70 0.62 15.47
N ALA A 127 10.69 0.80 16.34
CA ALA A 127 12.05 0.34 16.10
C ALA A 127 12.08 -1.18 15.78
N GLY A 128 12.88 -1.55 14.80
CA GLY A 128 12.97 -2.94 14.32
C GLY A 128 11.75 -3.41 13.53
N SER A 129 10.89 -2.49 13.06
CA SER A 129 9.88 -2.82 12.06
C SER A 129 10.56 -3.29 10.76
N PRO A 130 10.09 -4.40 10.15
CA PRO A 130 10.59 -4.89 8.88
C PRO A 130 10.32 -3.94 7.70
N ALA A 131 9.43 -2.94 7.87
CA ALA A 131 9.16 -1.92 6.86
C ALA A 131 10.20 -0.78 6.84
N LEU A 132 11.06 -0.68 7.87
CA LEU A 132 12.16 0.28 7.91
C LEU A 132 13.29 -0.14 6.97
N GLY A 133 13.89 0.83 6.27
CA GLY A 133 14.99 0.58 5.32
C GLY A 133 14.56 -0.14 4.04
N LYS A 134 13.25 -0.36 3.83
CA LYS A 134 12.70 -1.00 2.62
C LYS A 134 12.14 0.00 1.61
N GLY A 135 12.13 1.29 1.95
CA GLY A 135 11.64 2.35 1.07
C GLY A 135 12.67 2.78 0.03
N ARG A 136 12.16 3.16 -1.14
CA ARG A 136 12.88 3.68 -2.29
C ARG A 136 12.69 5.19 -2.39
N THR A 137 13.74 5.95 -2.68
CA THR A 137 13.68 7.42 -2.83
C THR A 137 14.11 7.92 -4.22
N ASP A 138 14.69 7.05 -5.03
CA ASP A 138 15.20 7.34 -6.38
C ASP A 138 14.10 7.17 -7.44
N PHE A 139 13.10 8.06 -7.38
CA PHE A 139 12.10 8.25 -8.43
C PHE A 139 11.67 9.72 -8.54
N THR A 140 11.24 10.11 -9.74
CA THR A 140 10.74 11.46 -10.01
C THR A 140 9.26 11.55 -9.65
N ARG A 141 8.89 12.48 -8.78
CA ARG A 141 7.49 12.75 -8.41
C ARG A 141 6.82 13.70 -9.39
N ASN A 142 5.52 13.53 -9.60
CA ASN A 142 4.68 14.53 -10.23
C ASN A 142 4.50 15.71 -9.27
N TYR A 143 4.65 16.94 -9.76
CA TYR A 143 4.42 18.18 -8.98
C TYR A 143 5.12 18.19 -7.62
N SER A 144 6.43 17.89 -7.56
CA SER A 144 7.19 17.83 -6.30
C SER A 144 7.19 19.13 -5.49
N ALA A 145 7.00 20.28 -6.15
CA ALA A 145 6.83 21.58 -5.50
C ALA A 145 5.43 21.78 -4.87
N GLY A 146 4.47 20.91 -5.19
CA GLY A 146 3.07 21.02 -4.80
C GLY A 146 2.21 21.75 -5.83
N LEU A 147 0.91 21.80 -5.56
CA LEU A 147 -0.11 22.52 -6.33
C LEU A 147 -0.83 23.52 -5.44
N THR A 148 -0.98 24.76 -5.89
CA THR A 148 -1.74 25.78 -5.14
C THR A 148 -3.17 25.86 -5.66
N LEU A 149 -4.15 25.56 -4.81
CA LEU A 149 -5.58 25.68 -5.12
C LEU A 149 -6.24 26.57 -4.06
N GLY A 150 -6.91 27.64 -4.49
CA GLY A 150 -7.57 28.58 -3.56
C GLY A 150 -6.63 29.22 -2.53
N GLY A 151 -5.35 29.41 -2.88
CA GLY A 151 -4.32 29.94 -1.97
C GLY A 151 -3.71 28.92 -1.02
N VAL A 152 -4.17 27.66 -1.02
CA VAL A 152 -3.62 26.58 -0.19
C VAL A 152 -2.65 25.74 -1.03
N LEU A 153 -1.43 25.55 -0.53
CA LEU A 153 -0.42 24.68 -1.14
C LEU A 153 -0.64 23.23 -0.70
N TYR A 154 -0.90 22.35 -1.67
CA TYR A 154 -0.98 20.92 -1.49
C TYR A 154 0.32 20.29 -1.98
N LYS A 155 1.17 19.83 -1.04
CA LYS A 155 2.45 19.22 -1.34
C LYS A 155 2.52 17.82 -0.76
N SER A 156 2.83 16.83 -1.60
CA SER A 156 3.13 15.48 -1.14
C SER A 156 4.50 15.46 -0.44
N PRO A 157 4.65 14.75 0.70
CA PRO A 157 5.94 14.59 1.37
C PRO A 157 7.02 14.02 0.46
N ASP A 158 8.28 14.22 0.80
CA ASP A 158 9.38 13.56 0.11
C ASP A 158 9.30 12.03 0.33
N PRO A 159 9.72 11.21 -0.65
CA PRO A 159 9.71 9.77 -0.47
C PRO A 159 10.67 9.37 0.65
N ALA A 160 10.30 8.32 1.38
CA ALA A 160 11.06 7.88 2.55
C ALA A 160 11.82 6.58 2.31
N THR A 161 12.81 6.33 3.17
CA THR A 161 13.58 5.08 3.22
C THR A 161 12.83 3.94 3.93
N PHE A 162 11.61 4.18 4.40
CA PHE A 162 10.69 3.18 4.94
C PHE A 162 9.47 3.01 4.04
N VAL A 163 8.77 1.89 4.22
CA VAL A 163 7.50 1.60 3.54
C VAL A 163 6.33 1.98 4.45
N GLY A 164 5.30 2.61 3.89
CA GLY A 164 4.15 3.13 4.63
C GLY A 164 4.16 4.65 4.82
N ALA A 165 3.12 5.16 5.46
CA ALA A 165 2.86 6.59 5.61
C ALA A 165 3.66 7.28 6.71
N LYS A 166 4.08 6.54 7.74
CA LYS A 166 4.77 7.10 8.91
C LYS A 166 5.93 6.21 9.29
N GLY A 167 7.11 6.80 9.46
CA GLY A 167 8.31 6.09 9.94
C GLY A 167 8.29 5.90 11.45
N THR A 168 9.48 5.74 12.04
CA THR A 168 9.63 5.87 13.49
C THR A 168 9.33 7.30 13.95
N LYS A 169 8.84 7.44 15.18
CA LYS A 169 8.75 8.74 15.84
C LYS A 169 10.13 9.26 16.26
#